data_AF-A0A8J8SJI1-F1
#
_entry.id   AF-A0A8J8SJI1-F1
#
_cell.length_a   1.000
_cell.length_b   1.000
_cell.length_c   1.000
_cell.angle_alpha   90.00
_cell.angle_beta   90.00
_cell.angle_gamma   90.00
#
_symmetry.space_group_name_H-M   'P 1'
#
loop_
_entity.id
_entity.type
_entity.pdbx_description
1 polymer ?
#
loop_
_entity_poly.entity_id
_entity_poly.type
_entity_poly.pdbx_seq_one_letter_code
_entity_poly.pdbx_strand_id
1 'polypeptide(L)'
;MIRLLVALLLFALPAGAQDERIVLGLSQYSVSITTNYVGSEILVYGAVRRDAPPPEDEPLDVIVAVEGPHTPVVVRRKDRNLGIWINSASVRVTSAPSFYAVATTGPLDDILSRTDDLRYRITIPAAIRSVGISAETDDPDSFVDALVRIREASGRYRINEGDVRLDQQTLFRTDIALPADLTEGQYRVRIFLTRGGQVLDVLERDIGVQKAGLERFLYTLSREQSLLYGLLSLAMAVLAGWGASALFQILRR
;
A
#
# COMPACT_ATOMS: atom_id res chain seq x y z
N MET A 1 44.84 24.45 -35.21
CA MET A 1 43.99 24.74 -34.04
C MET A 1 42.51 24.45 -34.31
N ILE A 2 41.92 24.90 -35.42
CA ILE A 2 40.50 24.61 -35.77
C ILE A 2 40.16 23.11 -35.86
N ARG A 3 41.06 22.29 -36.45
CA ARG A 3 40.85 20.82 -36.54
C ARG A 3 40.78 20.11 -35.19
N LEU A 4 41.47 20.63 -34.17
CA LEU A 4 41.51 20.04 -32.83
C LEU A 4 40.24 20.39 -32.04
N LEU A 5 39.68 21.58 -32.30
CA LEU A 5 38.41 22.05 -31.74
C LEU A 5 37.21 21.28 -32.31
N VAL A 6 37.24 20.94 -33.60
CA VAL A 6 36.22 20.10 -34.25
C VAL A 6 36.26 18.66 -33.73
N ALA A 7 37.46 18.11 -33.49
CA ALA A 7 37.62 16.78 -32.90
C ALA A 7 37.10 16.71 -31.45
N LEU A 8 37.28 17.79 -30.66
CA LEU A 8 36.74 17.87 -29.30
C LEU A 8 35.20 18.00 -29.28
N LEU A 9 34.62 18.71 -30.26
CA LEU A 9 33.17 18.84 -30.39
C LEU A 9 32.48 17.55 -30.86
N LEU A 10 33.15 16.72 -31.67
CA LEU A 10 32.64 15.41 -32.09
C LEU A 10 32.64 14.37 -30.96
N PHE A 11 33.49 14.55 -29.93
CA PHE A 11 33.46 13.74 -28.70
C PHE A 11 32.43 14.21 -27.68
N ALA A 12 31.81 15.37 -27.88
CA ALA A 12 30.70 15.90 -27.08
C ALA A 12 29.33 15.49 -27.64
N LEU A 13 29.27 14.42 -28.45
CA LEU A 13 28.00 13.78 -28.76
C LEU A 13 27.36 13.34 -27.43
N PRO A 14 26.13 13.76 -27.12
CA PRO A 14 25.46 13.30 -25.93
C PRO A 14 25.39 11.78 -26.02
N ALA A 15 26.03 11.08 -25.07
CA ALA A 15 25.74 9.68 -24.83
C ALA A 15 24.22 9.62 -24.60
N GLY A 16 23.49 9.04 -25.55
CA GLY A 16 22.04 8.97 -25.50
C GLY A 16 21.64 8.21 -24.26
N ALA A 17 21.28 8.92 -23.19
CA ALA A 17 20.67 8.33 -22.03
C ALA A 17 19.33 7.74 -22.51
N GLN A 18 19.21 6.41 -22.42
CA GLN A 18 17.96 5.74 -22.77
C GLN A 18 16.90 6.17 -21.75
N ASP A 19 15.85 6.83 -22.22
CA ASP A 19 14.76 7.32 -21.39
C ASP A 19 13.69 6.22 -21.29
N GLU A 20 13.91 5.28 -20.38
CA GLU A 20 12.93 4.24 -20.06
C GLU A 20 11.93 4.80 -19.04
N ARG A 21 10.64 4.79 -19.39
CA ARG A 21 9.58 5.34 -18.54
C ARG A 21 8.43 4.37 -18.38
N ILE A 22 7.82 4.39 -17.21
CA ILE A 22 6.67 3.55 -16.88
C ILE A 22 5.40 4.19 -17.44
N VAL A 23 4.62 3.41 -18.19
CA VAL A 23 3.25 3.75 -18.60
C VAL A 23 2.31 2.72 -17.99
N LEU A 24 1.42 3.18 -17.11
CA LEU A 24 0.64 2.31 -16.23
C LEU A 24 -0.85 2.26 -16.55
N GLY A 25 -1.44 1.08 -16.38
CA GLY A 25 -2.87 0.89 -16.12
C GLY A 25 -3.11 0.26 -14.73
N LEU A 26 -4.20 0.63 -14.06
CA LEU A 26 -4.68 -0.10 -12.89
C LEU A 26 -6.03 -0.72 -13.24
N SER A 27 -6.26 -1.96 -12.81
CA SER A 27 -7.56 -2.62 -13.04
C SER A 27 -8.71 -1.91 -12.32
N GLN A 28 -8.42 -1.27 -11.17
CA GLN A 28 -9.40 -0.50 -10.41
C GLN A 28 -8.72 0.62 -9.62
N TYR A 29 -9.42 1.75 -9.50
CA TYR A 29 -8.94 2.95 -8.78
C TYR A 29 -9.59 3.13 -7.39
N SER A 30 -10.48 2.21 -6.99
CA SER A 30 -11.14 2.26 -5.68
C SER A 30 -11.51 0.86 -5.18
N VAL A 31 -11.48 0.67 -3.86
CA VAL A 31 -11.95 -0.55 -3.18
C VAL A 31 -13.08 -0.20 -2.22
N SER A 32 -14.16 -0.96 -2.30
CA SER A 32 -15.35 -0.78 -1.48
C SER A 32 -15.38 -1.84 -0.37
N ILE A 33 -15.34 -1.40 0.90
CA ILE A 33 -15.45 -2.30 2.06
C ILE A 33 -16.92 -2.36 2.51
N THR A 34 -17.56 -3.51 2.36
CA THR A 34 -18.92 -3.79 2.86
C THR A 34 -18.88 -4.61 4.15
N THR A 35 -20.03 -4.79 4.83
CA THR A 35 -20.13 -5.58 6.07
C THR A 35 -19.71 -7.05 5.91
N ASN A 36 -19.79 -7.58 4.68
CA ASN A 36 -19.38 -8.94 4.32
C ASN A 36 -18.07 -8.97 3.51
N TYR A 37 -17.25 -7.94 3.58
CA TYR A 37 -15.97 -7.88 2.88
C TYR A 37 -15.02 -8.96 3.42
N VAL A 38 -14.51 -9.81 2.52
CA VAL A 38 -13.60 -10.93 2.85
C VAL A 38 -12.18 -10.72 2.32
N GLY A 39 -11.90 -9.52 1.81
CA GLY A 39 -10.70 -9.22 1.03
C GLY A 39 -10.99 -9.07 -0.46
N SER A 40 -10.02 -8.56 -1.20
CA SER A 40 -10.09 -8.40 -2.65
C SER A 40 -8.69 -8.45 -3.25
N GLU A 41 -8.58 -8.48 -4.56
CA GLU A 41 -7.29 -8.38 -5.26
C GLU A 41 -7.27 -7.11 -6.13
N ILE A 42 -6.10 -6.51 -6.28
CA ILE A 42 -5.84 -5.44 -7.24
C ILE A 42 -4.83 -5.97 -8.26
N LEU A 43 -5.26 -6.06 -9.51
CA LEU A 43 -4.38 -6.29 -10.64
C LEU A 43 -3.69 -4.97 -11.03
N VAL A 44 -2.37 -4.94 -10.88
CA VAL A 44 -1.49 -3.86 -11.31
C VAL A 44 -0.78 -4.30 -12.60
N TYR A 45 -0.90 -3.53 -13.68
CA TYR A 45 -0.27 -3.88 -14.96
C TYR A 45 0.21 -2.65 -15.72
N GLY A 46 1.37 -2.72 -16.35
CA GLY A 46 1.90 -1.58 -17.09
C GLY A 46 2.85 -2.01 -18.18
N ALA A 47 3.25 -1.03 -18.97
CA ALA A 47 4.23 -1.18 -20.01
C ALA A 47 5.38 -0.20 -19.80
N VAL A 48 6.59 -0.64 -20.10
CA VAL A 48 7.79 0.18 -20.13
C VAL A 48 7.91 0.75 -21.53
N ARG A 49 7.81 2.08 -21.65
CA ARG A 49 8.09 2.79 -22.90
C ARG A 49 9.59 3.04 -22.98
N ARG A 50 10.16 2.71 -24.14
CA ARG A 50 11.58 2.86 -24.46
C ARG A 50 11.71 3.35 -25.90
N ASP A 51 12.74 4.15 -26.18
CA ASP A 51 13.02 4.66 -27.52
C ASP A 51 14.03 3.78 -28.30
N ALA A 52 14.62 2.79 -27.63
CA ALA A 52 15.58 1.84 -28.18
C ALA A 52 15.35 0.43 -27.61
N PRO A 53 15.86 -0.63 -28.26
CA PRO A 53 15.82 -1.99 -27.71
C PRO A 53 16.49 -2.08 -26.33
N PRO A 54 16.05 -3.03 -25.48
CA PRO A 54 16.67 -3.24 -24.18
C PRO A 54 18.17 -3.53 -24.26
N PRO A 55 18.98 -2.99 -23.33
CA PRO A 55 20.36 -3.43 -23.14
C PRO A 55 20.40 -4.94 -22.81
N GLU A 56 21.39 -5.66 -23.34
CA GLU A 56 21.55 -7.10 -23.10
C GLU A 56 22.26 -7.41 -21.77
N ASP A 57 23.02 -6.45 -21.23
CA ASP A 57 23.95 -6.68 -20.10
C ASP A 57 23.25 -6.79 -18.75
N GLU A 58 22.16 -6.04 -18.54
CA GLU A 58 21.44 -5.99 -17.27
C GLU A 58 19.92 -6.04 -17.49
N PRO A 59 19.24 -7.08 -16.96
CA PRO A 59 17.81 -7.17 -17.11
C PRO A 59 17.10 -6.03 -16.39
N LEU A 60 15.92 -5.72 -16.91
CA LEU A 60 15.01 -4.79 -16.28
C LEU A 60 14.20 -5.51 -15.19
N ASP A 61 13.98 -4.82 -14.09
CA ASP A 61 13.21 -5.31 -12.96
C ASP A 61 12.11 -4.32 -12.58
N VAL A 62 11.06 -4.82 -11.95
CA VAL A 62 9.91 -4.02 -11.53
C VAL A 62 9.56 -4.36 -10.10
N ILE A 63 9.42 -3.32 -9.28
CA ILE A 63 8.97 -3.42 -7.91
C ILE A 63 7.64 -2.68 -7.80
N VAL A 64 6.61 -3.36 -7.29
CA VAL A 64 5.29 -2.79 -7.01
C VAL A 64 5.08 -2.79 -5.50
N ALA A 65 4.98 -1.61 -4.91
CA ALA A 65 4.68 -1.43 -3.49
C ALA A 65 3.29 -0.82 -3.30
N VAL A 66 2.46 -1.41 -2.44
CA VAL A 66 1.14 -0.91 -2.07
C VAL A 66 1.13 -0.56 -0.60
N GLU A 67 0.95 0.71 -0.27
CA GLU A 67 0.93 1.22 1.10
C GLU A 67 -0.44 1.76 1.48
N GLY A 68 -0.95 1.35 2.64
CA GLY A 68 -2.15 1.92 3.24
C GLY A 68 -1.85 3.23 3.98
N PRO A 69 -2.90 3.91 4.48
CA PRO A 69 -2.74 5.17 5.21
C PRO A 69 -1.80 5.01 6.42
N HIS A 70 -0.91 5.97 6.60
CA HIS A 70 0.02 6.00 7.72
C HIS A 70 -0.67 6.40 9.01
N THR A 71 -0.40 5.64 10.08
CA THR A 71 -0.97 5.90 11.41
C THR A 71 0.10 5.78 12.49
N PRO A 72 -0.01 6.54 13.60
CA PRO A 72 0.83 6.34 14.76
C PRO A 72 0.44 5.05 15.48
N VAL A 73 1.43 4.30 15.96
CA VAL A 73 1.22 3.03 16.67
C VAL A 73 2.08 2.99 17.94
N VAL A 74 1.53 2.45 19.03
CA VAL A 74 2.29 2.20 20.26
C VAL A 74 2.62 0.72 20.35
N VAL A 75 3.90 0.39 20.27
CA VAL A 75 4.41 -0.97 20.41
C VAL A 75 4.73 -1.22 21.89
N ARG A 76 4.25 -2.33 22.44
CA ARG A 76 4.45 -2.69 23.85
C ARG A 76 5.22 -3.99 23.96
N ARG A 77 6.26 -4.01 24.78
CA ARG A 77 6.98 -5.22 25.16
C ARG A 77 6.29 -5.84 26.36
N LYS A 78 5.97 -7.13 26.26
CA LYS A 78 5.42 -7.92 27.35
C LYS A 78 6.52 -8.76 27.97
N ASP A 79 6.69 -8.64 29.28
CA ASP A 79 7.57 -9.49 30.07
C ASP A 79 6.79 -10.21 31.14
N ARG A 80 7.31 -11.36 31.58
CA ARG A 80 6.70 -12.16 32.63
C ARG A 80 7.36 -11.82 33.96
N ASN A 81 6.65 -11.12 34.82
CA ASN A 81 7.11 -10.80 36.17
C ASN A 81 6.22 -11.53 37.19
N LEU A 82 6.83 -12.22 38.16
CA LEU A 82 6.13 -13.00 39.19
C LEU A 82 5.02 -13.93 38.62
N GLY A 83 5.26 -14.53 37.45
CA GLY A 83 4.34 -15.46 36.81
C GLY A 83 3.24 -14.83 35.95
N ILE A 84 3.08 -13.50 35.96
CA ILE A 84 2.03 -12.76 35.22
C ILE A 84 2.68 -11.97 34.06
N TRP A 85 1.98 -11.89 32.93
CA TRP A 85 2.40 -11.04 31.80
C TRP A 85 2.05 -9.57 32.07
N ILE A 86 3.07 -8.72 32.05
CA ILE A 86 2.92 -7.27 32.20
C ILE A 86 3.59 -6.56 31.02
N ASN A 87 3.09 -5.37 30.66
CA ASN A 87 3.79 -4.52 29.69
C ASN A 87 4.96 -3.85 30.41
N SER A 88 6.18 -4.25 30.10
CA SER A 88 7.40 -3.74 30.74
C SER A 88 7.92 -2.45 30.10
N ALA A 89 7.70 -2.29 28.79
CA ALA A 89 8.11 -1.11 28.04
C ALA A 89 7.11 -0.78 26.93
N SER A 90 7.07 0.48 26.52
CA SER A 90 6.26 0.94 25.39
C SER A 90 6.97 2.02 24.61
N VAL A 91 6.90 1.93 23.29
CA VAL A 91 7.49 2.90 22.37
C VAL A 91 6.43 3.38 21.40
N ARG A 92 6.42 4.69 21.11
CA ARG A 92 5.55 5.27 20.08
C ARG A 92 6.27 5.32 18.73
N VAL A 93 5.72 4.61 17.75
CA VAL A 93 6.08 4.75 16.34
C VAL A 93 5.21 5.83 15.73
N THR A 94 5.83 6.93 15.31
CA THR A 94 5.14 8.15 14.85
C THR A 94 4.33 7.93 13.57
N SER A 95 4.83 7.11 12.65
CA SER A 95 4.12 6.82 11.40
C SER A 95 4.51 5.45 10.85
N ALA A 96 3.52 4.58 10.68
CA ALA A 96 3.68 3.30 10.02
C ALA A 96 2.46 3.02 9.12
N PRO A 97 2.65 2.54 7.87
CA PRO A 97 1.54 2.18 6.97
C PRO A 97 0.57 1.19 7.62
N SER A 98 -0.73 1.38 7.49
CA SER A 98 -1.71 0.39 8.02
C SER A 98 -1.64 -0.97 7.31
N PHE A 99 -1.20 -0.96 6.05
CA PHE A 99 -0.97 -2.10 5.17
C PHE A 99 0.28 -1.82 4.33
N TYR A 100 1.08 -2.84 4.00
CA TYR A 100 2.24 -2.68 3.11
C TYR A 100 2.56 -3.99 2.39
N ALA A 101 2.38 -4.04 1.08
CA ALA A 101 2.75 -5.20 0.28
C ALA A 101 3.76 -4.79 -0.79
N VAL A 102 4.84 -5.55 -0.94
CA VAL A 102 5.83 -5.38 -2.00
C VAL A 102 5.82 -6.63 -2.86
N ALA A 103 5.65 -6.48 -4.16
CA ALA A 103 5.83 -7.54 -5.13
C ALA A 103 6.97 -7.17 -6.10
N THR A 104 7.80 -8.14 -6.45
CA THR A 104 8.99 -7.91 -7.28
C THR A 104 9.13 -8.92 -8.40
N THR A 105 9.91 -8.59 -9.43
CA THR A 105 10.28 -9.51 -10.52
C THR A 105 11.30 -10.58 -10.09
N GLY A 106 12.19 -10.23 -9.16
CA GLY A 106 13.23 -11.09 -8.60
C GLY A 106 13.49 -10.83 -7.12
N PRO A 107 14.50 -11.46 -6.51
CA PRO A 107 14.86 -11.23 -5.12
C PRO A 107 15.17 -9.75 -4.87
N LEU A 108 14.59 -9.17 -3.83
CA LEU A 108 14.63 -7.73 -3.59
C LEU A 108 16.08 -7.24 -3.39
N ASP A 109 16.92 -8.04 -2.75
CA ASP A 109 18.34 -7.73 -2.50
C ASP A 109 19.19 -7.69 -3.77
N ASP A 110 18.75 -8.34 -4.85
CA ASP A 110 19.46 -8.37 -6.14
C ASP A 110 19.03 -7.19 -7.03
N ILE A 111 17.76 -6.78 -6.95
CA ILE A 111 17.15 -5.82 -7.86
C ILE A 111 17.02 -4.41 -7.28
N LEU A 112 17.32 -4.23 -5.98
CA LEU A 112 17.26 -2.95 -5.27
C LEU A 112 18.52 -2.71 -4.44
N SER A 113 19.25 -1.65 -4.77
CA SER A 113 20.40 -1.20 -4.00
C SER A 113 19.97 -0.58 -2.68
N ARG A 114 20.78 -0.77 -1.64
CA ARG A 114 20.54 -0.16 -0.33
C ARG A 114 20.49 1.38 -0.38
N THR A 115 21.23 1.99 -1.31
CA THR A 115 21.21 3.45 -1.53
C THR A 115 19.82 3.90 -1.98
N ASP A 116 19.24 3.19 -2.96
CA ASP A 116 17.92 3.53 -3.46
C ASP A 116 16.81 3.12 -2.51
N ASP A 117 16.97 2.04 -1.75
CA ASP A 117 16.02 1.72 -0.69
C ASP A 117 15.98 2.82 0.39
N LEU A 118 17.12 3.38 0.78
CA LEU A 118 17.16 4.53 1.70
C LEU A 118 16.52 5.78 1.12
N ARG A 119 16.66 5.99 -0.21
CA ARG A 119 16.10 7.15 -0.92
C ARG A 119 14.59 7.05 -1.10
N TYR A 120 14.10 5.90 -1.55
CA TYR A 120 12.70 5.68 -1.95
C TYR A 120 11.86 4.93 -0.91
N ARG A 121 12.49 4.34 0.10
CA ARG A 121 11.84 3.62 1.22
C ARG A 121 10.91 2.53 0.71
N ILE A 122 11.49 1.55 0.03
CA ILE A 122 10.75 0.49 -0.67
C ILE A 122 10.56 -0.71 0.25
N THR A 123 11.59 -1.10 1.01
CA THR A 123 11.51 -2.19 1.98
C THR A 123 10.58 -1.83 3.15
N ILE A 124 9.99 -2.86 3.77
CA ILE A 124 9.08 -2.68 4.92
C ILE A 124 9.74 -1.87 6.06
N PRO A 125 10.97 -2.17 6.51
CA PRO A 125 11.60 -1.39 7.58
C PRO A 125 11.81 0.08 7.18
N ALA A 126 12.21 0.34 5.93
CA ALA A 126 12.44 1.71 5.44
C ALA A 126 11.14 2.53 5.32
N ALA A 127 9.99 1.88 5.06
CA ALA A 127 8.68 2.53 5.00
C ALA A 127 8.16 2.98 6.38
N ILE A 128 8.68 2.41 7.48
CA ILE A 128 8.30 2.80 8.85
C ILE A 128 9.12 4.01 9.28
N ARG A 129 8.45 5.08 9.72
CA ARG A 129 9.11 6.29 10.23
C ARG A 129 9.13 6.27 11.76
N SER A 130 10.30 5.94 12.30
CA SER A 130 10.63 5.84 13.72
C SER A 130 11.36 7.08 14.29
N VAL A 131 10.94 8.29 13.90
CA VAL A 131 11.59 9.52 14.40
C VAL A 131 11.36 9.65 15.91
N GLY A 132 12.46 9.79 16.67
CA GLY A 132 12.44 10.05 18.11
C GLY A 132 12.47 8.80 19.01
N ILE A 133 12.45 7.58 18.44
CA ILE A 133 12.41 6.34 19.23
C ILE A 133 13.69 6.17 20.08
N SER A 134 14.84 6.60 19.58
CA SER A 134 16.11 6.54 20.32
C SER A 134 16.12 7.36 21.62
N ALA A 135 15.16 8.27 21.82
CA ALA A 135 14.98 8.99 23.08
C ALA A 135 14.08 8.24 24.09
N GLU A 136 13.31 7.25 23.63
CA GLU A 136 12.38 6.46 24.44
C GLU A 136 12.98 5.11 24.90
N THR A 137 14.01 4.59 24.21
CA THR A 137 14.62 3.28 24.47
C THR A 137 16.07 3.21 23.97
N ASP A 138 16.90 2.41 24.64
CA ASP A 138 18.27 2.09 24.21
C ASP A 138 18.31 1.12 23.01
N ASP A 139 17.19 0.47 22.71
CA ASP A 139 17.05 -0.53 21.64
C ASP A 139 15.84 -0.22 20.75
N PRO A 140 15.93 0.80 19.87
CA PRO A 140 14.84 1.24 19.00
C PRO A 140 14.49 0.20 17.92
N ASP A 141 15.50 -0.48 17.39
CA ASP A 141 15.37 -1.40 16.25
C ASP A 141 14.52 -2.62 16.64
N SER A 142 14.70 -3.16 17.85
CA SER A 142 13.86 -4.28 18.32
C SER A 142 12.35 -3.99 18.34
N PHE A 143 11.94 -2.74 18.56
CA PHE A 143 10.52 -2.36 18.55
C PHE A 143 9.98 -2.24 17.12
N VAL A 144 10.81 -1.77 16.18
CA VAL A 144 10.48 -1.74 14.76
C VAL A 144 10.36 -3.16 14.23
N ASP A 145 11.34 -4.02 14.50
CA ASP A 145 11.33 -5.43 14.11
C ASP A 145 10.12 -6.16 14.72
N ALA A 146 9.79 -5.88 15.98
CA ALA A 146 8.60 -6.44 16.61
C ALA A 146 7.31 -5.98 15.91
N LEU A 147 7.22 -4.71 15.50
CA LEU A 147 6.07 -4.19 14.74
C LEU A 147 5.96 -4.86 13.37
N VAL A 148 7.07 -4.97 12.64
CA VAL A 148 7.13 -5.66 11.34
C VAL A 148 6.64 -7.09 11.49
N ARG A 149 7.24 -7.85 12.41
CA ARG A 149 6.87 -9.25 12.68
C ARG A 149 5.39 -9.42 13.03
N ILE A 150 4.82 -8.53 13.85
CA ILE A 150 3.39 -8.59 14.22
C ILE A 150 2.51 -8.35 12.99
N ARG A 151 2.88 -7.40 12.13
CA ARG A 151 2.09 -7.07 10.92
C ARG A 151 2.24 -8.09 9.80
N GLU A 152 3.40 -8.73 9.71
CA GLU A 152 3.61 -9.89 8.82
C GLU A 152 2.78 -11.08 9.27
N ALA A 153 2.78 -11.38 10.58
CA ALA A 153 1.96 -12.45 11.14
C ALA A 153 0.46 -12.22 10.96
N SER A 154 0.00 -10.96 10.91
CA SER A 154 -1.39 -10.61 10.60
C SER A 154 -1.67 -10.49 9.10
N GLY A 155 -0.70 -10.76 8.22
CA GLY A 155 -0.85 -10.63 6.77
C GLY A 155 -1.06 -9.20 6.27
N ARG A 156 -0.77 -8.18 7.08
CA ARG A 156 -0.83 -6.77 6.66
C ARG A 156 0.43 -6.34 5.94
N TYR A 157 1.55 -6.92 6.32
CA TYR A 157 2.84 -6.73 5.70
C TYR A 157 3.25 -7.98 4.93
N ARG A 158 3.65 -7.80 3.67
CA ARG A 158 4.05 -8.91 2.80
C ARG A 158 5.15 -8.49 1.83
N ILE A 159 6.08 -9.40 1.58
CA ILE A 159 7.05 -9.33 0.50
C ILE A 159 6.83 -10.56 -0.37
N ASN A 160 6.57 -10.33 -1.64
CA ASN A 160 6.17 -11.30 -2.63
C ASN A 160 7.22 -11.29 -3.76
N GLU A 161 8.31 -12.01 -3.55
CA GLU A 161 9.41 -12.05 -4.50
C GLU A 161 9.09 -12.97 -5.69
N GLY A 162 9.28 -12.47 -6.91
CA GLY A 162 9.00 -13.21 -8.14
C GLY A 162 7.52 -13.23 -8.57
N ASP A 163 6.65 -12.51 -7.85
CA ASP A 163 5.22 -12.42 -8.19
C ASP A 163 4.95 -11.48 -9.38
N VAL A 164 5.84 -10.51 -9.64
CA VAL A 164 5.70 -9.63 -10.81
C VAL A 164 6.19 -10.35 -12.04
N ARG A 165 5.28 -10.60 -12.98
CA ARG A 165 5.64 -11.16 -14.29
C ARG A 165 5.98 -10.04 -15.25
N LEU A 166 7.24 -9.97 -15.66
CA LEU A 166 7.73 -9.06 -16.69
C LEU A 166 7.99 -9.84 -17.99
N ASP A 167 7.23 -9.53 -19.04
CA ASP A 167 7.33 -10.15 -20.35
C ASP A 167 8.04 -9.23 -21.34
N GLN A 168 9.03 -9.80 -22.06
CA GLN A 168 9.85 -9.09 -23.05
C GLN A 168 10.46 -7.77 -22.54
N GLN A 169 10.73 -7.68 -21.23
CA GLN A 169 11.14 -6.45 -20.54
C GLN A 169 10.24 -5.24 -20.83
N THR A 170 9.00 -5.46 -21.26
CA THR A 170 8.11 -4.40 -21.74
C THR A 170 6.83 -4.41 -20.92
N LEU A 171 6.13 -5.53 -20.82
CA LEU A 171 4.85 -5.58 -20.11
C LEU A 171 5.03 -6.25 -18.75
N PHE A 172 4.58 -5.60 -17.68
CA PHE A 172 4.54 -6.21 -16.36
C PHE A 172 3.11 -6.35 -15.84
N ARG A 173 2.89 -7.37 -15.00
CA ARG A 173 1.67 -7.52 -14.23
C ARG A 173 1.93 -8.19 -12.89
N THR A 174 1.12 -7.84 -11.89
CA THR A 174 1.07 -8.53 -10.59
C THR A 174 -0.30 -8.37 -9.96
N ASP A 175 -0.71 -9.36 -9.18
CA ASP A 175 -1.93 -9.33 -8.39
C ASP A 175 -1.56 -9.07 -6.93
N ILE A 176 -2.13 -8.03 -6.32
CA ILE A 176 -1.92 -7.70 -4.91
C ILE A 176 -3.17 -8.04 -4.13
N ALA A 177 -3.07 -9.07 -3.30
CA ALA A 177 -4.12 -9.41 -2.35
C ALA A 177 -4.26 -8.31 -1.28
N LEU A 178 -5.48 -7.93 -1.00
CA LEU A 178 -5.87 -7.05 0.09
C LEU A 178 -6.65 -7.86 1.14
N PRO A 179 -6.25 -7.82 2.42
CA PRO A 179 -6.89 -8.60 3.46
C PRO A 179 -8.30 -8.06 3.79
N ALA A 180 -9.10 -8.83 4.53
CA ALA A 180 -10.45 -8.41 4.91
C ALA A 180 -10.46 -7.23 5.91
N ASP A 181 -9.37 -6.99 6.63
CA ASP A 181 -9.26 -5.98 7.69
C ASP A 181 -8.55 -4.68 7.24
N LEU A 182 -8.88 -4.22 6.02
CA LEU A 182 -8.37 -2.95 5.50
C LEU A 182 -8.82 -1.77 6.36
N THR A 183 -7.89 -0.83 6.56
CA THR A 183 -8.21 0.48 7.12
C THR A 183 -8.75 1.39 6.03
N GLU A 184 -9.83 2.12 6.30
CA GLU A 184 -10.37 3.14 5.37
C GLU A 184 -9.36 4.28 5.15
N GLY A 185 -9.20 4.73 3.91
CA GLY A 185 -8.28 5.81 3.55
C GLY A 185 -7.73 5.70 2.13
N GLN A 186 -6.73 6.52 1.83
CA GLN A 186 -6.00 6.48 0.56
C GLN A 186 -4.86 5.46 0.64
N TYR A 187 -4.82 4.56 -0.32
CA TYR A 187 -3.74 3.59 -0.50
C TYR A 187 -2.92 4.04 -1.68
N ARG A 188 -1.60 3.99 -1.58
CA ARG A 188 -0.71 4.39 -2.67
C ARG A 188 -0.04 3.17 -3.27
N VAL A 189 -0.18 3.03 -4.58
CA VAL A 189 0.56 2.07 -5.40
C VAL A 189 1.75 2.80 -5.98
N ARG A 190 2.95 2.39 -5.59
CA ARG A 190 4.22 2.89 -6.10
C ARG A 190 4.87 1.81 -6.95
N ILE A 191 5.35 2.17 -8.12
CA ILE A 191 5.99 1.26 -9.05
C ILE A 191 7.37 1.83 -9.34
N PHE A 192 8.38 1.00 -9.13
CA PHE A 192 9.77 1.32 -9.36
C PHE A 192 10.27 0.46 -10.50
N LEU A 193 10.82 1.12 -11.50
CA LEU A 193 11.55 0.47 -12.57
C LEU A 193 13.01 0.42 -12.15
N THR A 194 13.60 -0.76 -12.08
CA THR A 194 14.99 -0.93 -11.67
C THR A 194 15.83 -1.62 -12.73
N ARG A 195 17.13 -1.35 -12.73
CA ARG A 195 18.16 -2.06 -13.49
C ARG A 195 19.46 -2.05 -12.70
N GLY A 196 20.09 -3.22 -12.55
CA GLY A 196 21.35 -3.33 -11.80
C GLY A 196 21.25 -2.82 -10.36
N GLY A 197 20.07 -2.95 -9.73
CA GLY A 197 19.82 -2.43 -8.38
C GLY A 197 19.46 -0.94 -8.31
N GLN A 198 19.48 -0.20 -9.42
CA GLN A 198 19.22 1.24 -9.44
C GLN A 198 17.81 1.55 -9.93
N VAL A 199 17.13 2.49 -9.28
CA VAL A 199 15.80 2.97 -9.66
C VAL A 199 15.93 3.97 -10.82
N LEU A 200 15.41 3.57 -11.99
CA LEU A 200 15.39 4.36 -13.21
C LEU A 200 14.19 5.32 -13.25
N ASP A 201 13.02 4.83 -12.87
CA ASP A 201 11.77 5.59 -12.91
C ASP A 201 10.86 5.20 -11.75
N VAL A 202 10.02 6.15 -11.32
CA VAL A 202 9.04 5.96 -10.24
C VAL A 202 7.70 6.49 -10.67
N LEU A 203 6.67 5.67 -10.54
CA LEU A 203 5.30 6.06 -10.80
C LEU A 203 4.41 5.75 -9.61
N GLU A 204 3.58 6.72 -9.23
CA GLU A 204 2.66 6.60 -8.10
C GLU A 204 1.21 6.79 -8.55
N ARG A 205 0.32 6.02 -7.94
CA ARG A 205 -1.14 6.14 -8.07
C ARG A 205 -1.83 5.91 -6.75
N ASP A 206 -2.83 6.71 -6.47
CA ASP A 206 -3.66 6.55 -5.27
C ASP A 206 -4.92 5.73 -5.60
N ILE A 207 -5.31 4.88 -4.67
CA ILE A 207 -6.52 4.05 -4.67
C ILE A 207 -7.32 4.40 -3.42
N GLY A 208 -8.56 4.83 -3.63
CA GLY A 208 -9.47 5.16 -2.54
C GLY A 208 -10.08 3.90 -1.94
N VAL A 209 -9.85 3.64 -0.66
CA VAL A 209 -10.49 2.56 0.09
C VAL A 209 -11.52 3.16 1.02
N GLN A 210 -12.80 2.83 0.81
CA GLN A 210 -13.93 3.48 1.48
C GLN A 210 -15.02 2.48 1.81
N LYS A 211 -15.76 2.77 2.89
CA LYS A 211 -16.93 1.96 3.26
C LYS A 211 -18.03 2.11 2.22
N ALA A 212 -18.65 0.99 1.86
CA ALA A 212 -19.75 0.94 0.89
C ALA A 212 -20.94 0.12 1.43
N GLY A 213 -22.10 0.28 0.80
CA GLY A 213 -23.32 -0.44 1.16
C GLY A 213 -24.30 0.38 2.02
N LEU A 214 -25.11 -0.32 2.83
CA LEU A 214 -26.18 0.30 3.61
C LEU A 214 -25.68 1.34 4.62
N GLU A 215 -24.53 1.12 5.26
CA GLU A 215 -23.92 2.07 6.20
C GLU A 215 -23.60 3.40 5.49
N ARG A 216 -22.96 3.34 4.31
CA ARG A 216 -22.66 4.53 3.50
C ARG A 216 -23.94 5.20 2.99
N PHE A 217 -24.92 4.42 2.54
CA PHE A 217 -26.22 4.95 2.10
C PHE A 217 -26.93 5.71 3.23
N LEU A 218 -27.02 5.12 4.42
CA LEU A 218 -27.63 5.77 5.59
C LEU A 218 -26.81 6.98 6.05
N TYR A 219 -25.49 6.89 6.05
CA TYR A 219 -24.60 8.01 6.37
C TYR A 219 -24.82 9.19 5.40
N THR A 220 -24.77 8.93 4.09
CA THR A 220 -25.00 9.93 3.05
C THR A 220 -26.41 10.50 3.14
N LEU A 221 -27.45 9.68 3.31
CA LEU A 221 -28.81 10.18 3.54
C LEU A 221 -28.87 11.08 4.78
N SER A 222 -28.26 10.70 5.90
CA SER A 222 -28.31 11.49 7.12
C SER A 222 -27.57 12.83 7.01
N ARG A 223 -26.46 12.88 6.26
CA ARG A 223 -25.56 14.03 6.20
C ARG A 223 -25.79 14.94 5.00
N GLU A 224 -26.07 14.38 3.84
CA GLU A 224 -26.29 15.14 2.60
C GLU A 224 -27.79 15.35 2.31
N GLN A 225 -28.67 14.47 2.80
CA GLN A 225 -30.12 14.52 2.55
C GLN A 225 -30.95 14.35 3.83
N SER A 226 -30.61 15.11 4.88
CA SER A 226 -31.13 14.94 6.24
C SER A 226 -32.66 14.90 6.34
N LEU A 227 -33.38 15.66 5.49
CA LEU A 227 -34.84 15.66 5.42
C LEU A 227 -35.40 14.31 4.94
N LEU A 228 -34.83 13.74 3.87
CA LEU A 228 -35.21 12.41 3.37
C LEU A 228 -34.93 11.32 4.40
N TYR A 229 -33.78 11.40 5.09
CA TYR A 229 -33.46 10.49 6.18
C TYR A 229 -34.50 10.55 7.32
N GLY A 230 -34.92 11.76 7.70
CA GLY A 230 -35.95 11.97 8.71
C GLY A 230 -37.31 11.36 8.30
N LEU A 231 -37.75 11.59 7.07
CA LEU A 231 -38.99 11.02 6.53
C LEU A 231 -38.94 9.49 6.46
N LEU A 232 -37.83 8.92 5.99
CA LEU A 232 -37.59 7.48 5.96
C LEU A 232 -37.66 6.89 7.38
N SER A 233 -37.03 7.55 8.35
CA SER A 233 -37.02 7.12 9.75
C SER A 233 -38.43 7.12 10.35
N LEU A 234 -39.22 8.15 10.08
CA LEU A 234 -40.62 8.23 10.52
C LEU A 234 -41.46 7.12 9.89
N ALA A 235 -41.30 6.88 8.58
CA ALA A 235 -42.01 5.81 7.88
C ALA A 235 -41.66 4.43 8.48
N MET A 236 -40.38 4.15 8.76
CA MET A 236 -39.96 2.91 9.42
C MET A 236 -40.55 2.77 10.82
N ALA A 237 -40.61 3.85 11.60
CA ALA A 237 -41.20 3.82 12.95
C ALA A 237 -42.69 3.47 12.91
N VAL A 238 -43.45 4.04 11.97
CA VAL A 238 -44.87 3.73 11.77
C VAL A 238 -45.05 2.26 11.37
N LEU A 239 -44.25 1.77 10.42
CA LEU A 239 -44.30 0.38 9.97
C LEU A 239 -43.95 -0.61 11.10
N ALA A 240 -42.92 -0.31 11.89
CA ALA A 240 -42.52 -1.15 13.02
C ALA A 240 -43.60 -1.17 14.11
N GLY A 241 -44.18 -0.02 14.46
CA GLY A 241 -45.26 0.07 15.44
C GLY A 241 -46.51 -0.71 15.01
N TRP A 242 -46.90 -0.58 13.73
CA TRP A 242 -48.01 -1.35 13.16
C TRP A 242 -47.71 -2.86 13.15
N GLY A 243 -46.52 -3.27 12.70
CA GLY A 243 -46.09 -4.66 12.66
C GLY A 243 -46.04 -5.33 14.03
N ALA A 244 -45.52 -4.63 15.05
CA ALA A 244 -45.52 -5.12 16.42
C ALA A 244 -46.95 -5.36 16.95
N SER A 245 -47.85 -4.41 16.69
CA SER A 245 -49.27 -4.53 17.06
C SER A 245 -49.92 -5.77 16.42
N ALA A 246 -49.69 -5.99 15.13
CA ALA A 246 -50.19 -7.16 14.41
C ALA A 246 -49.61 -8.47 14.98
N LEU A 247 -48.32 -8.51 15.30
CA LEU A 247 -47.66 -9.69 15.89
C LEU A 247 -48.25 -10.03 17.27
N PHE A 248 -48.46 -9.03 18.13
CA PHE A 248 -49.08 -9.23 19.45
C PHE A 248 -50.55 -9.66 19.35
N GLN A 249 -51.27 -9.23 18.31
CA GLN A 249 -52.63 -9.70 18.06
C GLN A 249 -52.66 -11.17 17.65
N ILE A 250 -51.68 -11.64 16.87
CA ILE A 250 -51.58 -13.05 16.47
C ILE A 250 -51.18 -13.93 17.66
N LEU A 251 -50.21 -13.50 18.48
CA LEU A 251 -49.75 -14.25 19.65
C LEU A 251 -50.77 -14.33 20.80
N ARG A 252 -51.78 -13.47 20.80
CA ARG A 252 -52.88 -13.48 21.78
C ARG A 252 -54.06 -14.37 21.36
N ARG A 253 -54.03 -14.94 20.15
CA ARG A 253 -54.98 -15.95 19.69
C ARG A 253 -54.41 -17.34 19.94
#